data_AF-A0A1Q7T315-F1
#
_entry.id   AF-A0A1Q7T315-F1
#
_cell.length_a   1.000
_cell.length_b   1.000
_cell.length_c   1.000
_cell.angle_alpha   90.00
_cell.angle_beta   90.00
_cell.angle_gamma   90.00
#
_symmetry.space_group_name_H-M   'P 1'
#
loop_
_entity.id
_entity.type
_entity.pdbx_description
1 polymer ?
#
loop_
_entity_poly.entity_id
_entity_poly.type
_entity_poly.pdbx_seq_one_letter_code
_entity_poly.pdbx_strand_id
1 'polypeptide(L)'
;MKSTNRYGVLVFSMMAIAIGTTLFSAGVGAQEEGWQITRADYGFKNQRNEVTDILKDLIGRGGVNGRVAVSNQTMGGDPAIGKDKSLHILARNRRNEEREFNYNEGGFVEVRVFNVRRDDRDERPANYGGRDHDDRDDHTANYGGRDHDEWNGLRIIRGYYGVQGRTFNVTDVLQNRIRDGVLSFVVTNSALGGDPAIGAGKTLIVVYRHQGKESATAVREGNTLTIP
;
A
#
# COMPACT_ATOMS: atom_id res chain seq x y z
N MET A 1 -46.50 -49.68 17.51
CA MET A 1 -45.11 -49.80 17.01
C MET A 1 -44.47 -48.42 17.13
N LYS A 2 -43.28 -48.36 17.76
CA LYS A 2 -42.48 -47.15 18.00
C LYS A 2 -41.60 -46.84 16.77
N SER A 3 -41.49 -45.57 16.40
CA SER A 3 -40.34 -44.98 15.70
C SER A 3 -40.39 -43.46 15.94
N THR A 4 -39.77 -42.94 17.01
CA THR A 4 -38.34 -42.53 17.14
C THR A 4 -37.98 -41.32 16.27
N ASN A 5 -37.91 -40.16 16.93
CA ASN A 5 -37.32 -38.89 16.47
C ASN A 5 -35.87 -39.03 16.00
N ARG A 6 -35.45 -38.17 15.06
CA ARG A 6 -34.12 -37.52 15.10
C ARG A 6 -34.23 -36.07 14.61
N TYR A 7 -34.09 -35.14 15.55
CA TYR A 7 -33.87 -33.72 15.30
C TYR A 7 -32.44 -33.54 14.78
N GLY A 8 -32.29 -32.99 13.57
CA GLY A 8 -31.01 -32.53 13.05
C GLY A 8 -30.65 -31.22 13.73
N VAL A 9 -29.59 -31.23 14.54
CA VAL A 9 -28.99 -30.03 15.13
C VAL A 9 -28.21 -29.32 14.02
N LEU A 10 -28.72 -28.19 13.54
CA LEU A 10 -27.96 -27.24 12.74
C LEU A 10 -27.11 -26.39 13.68
N VAL A 11 -25.80 -26.62 13.67
CA VAL A 11 -24.82 -25.80 14.38
C VAL A 11 -24.59 -24.53 13.57
N PHE A 12 -25.24 -23.43 13.96
CA PHE A 12 -24.88 -22.10 13.49
C PHE A 12 -23.60 -21.67 14.22
N SER A 13 -22.46 -21.73 13.52
CA SER A 13 -21.23 -21.07 13.98
C SER A 13 -21.47 -19.57 14.03
N MET A 14 -21.58 -19.03 15.25
CA MET A 14 -21.64 -17.59 15.50
C MET A 14 -20.26 -16.97 15.27
N MET A 15 -20.11 -16.28 14.15
CA MET A 15 -19.01 -15.36 13.89
C MET A 15 -19.21 -14.12 14.76
N ALA A 16 -18.33 -13.91 15.74
CA ALA A 16 -18.39 -12.79 16.65
C ALA A 16 -18.04 -11.48 15.91
N ILE A 17 -19.06 -10.65 15.66
CA ILE A 17 -18.88 -9.28 15.17
C ILE A 17 -18.49 -8.41 16.38
N ALA A 18 -17.19 -8.20 16.57
CA ALA A 18 -16.72 -7.21 17.53
C ALA A 18 -16.88 -5.80 16.94
N ILE A 19 -17.92 -5.08 17.39
CA ILE A 19 -18.05 -3.63 17.17
C ILE A 19 -16.98 -2.96 18.04
N GLY A 20 -15.94 -2.41 17.42
CA GLY A 20 -14.81 -1.80 18.12
C GLY A 20 -15.21 -0.54 18.89
N THR A 21 -15.45 -0.69 20.19
CA THR A 21 -15.31 0.38 21.21
C THR A 21 -14.15 -0.03 22.12
N THR A 22 -13.02 0.68 22.08
CA THR A 22 -11.83 0.30 22.85
C THR A 22 -11.73 1.09 24.16
N LEU A 23 -12.05 0.42 25.27
CA LEU A 23 -11.48 0.67 26.58
C LEU A 23 -10.29 -0.29 26.76
N PHE A 24 -9.08 0.23 26.91
CA PHE A 24 -7.87 -0.57 27.15
C PHE A 24 -7.74 -0.89 28.64
N SER A 25 -7.84 -2.17 29.02
CA SER A 25 -7.30 -2.69 30.27
C SER A 25 -6.10 -3.58 29.94
N ALA A 26 -4.96 -3.26 30.54
CA ALA A 26 -3.66 -3.84 30.24
C ALA A 26 -3.58 -5.35 30.57
N GLY A 27 -3.14 -6.12 29.57
CA GLY A 27 -2.50 -7.41 29.76
C GLY A 27 -1.12 -7.34 29.11
N VAL A 28 -0.07 -7.30 29.93
CA VAL A 28 1.33 -7.30 29.48
C VAL A 28 1.66 -8.72 29.01
N GLY A 29 1.77 -8.89 27.70
CA GLY A 29 2.18 -10.15 27.07
C GLY A 29 2.36 -9.97 25.55
N ALA A 30 3.61 -9.77 25.13
CA ALA A 30 4.09 -9.87 23.74
C ALA A 30 3.21 -9.18 22.66
N GLN A 31 3.32 -7.87 22.54
CA GLN A 31 2.74 -7.13 21.42
C GLN A 31 3.74 -7.05 20.25
N GLU A 32 3.20 -7.19 19.02
CA GLU A 32 3.80 -6.92 17.70
C GLU A 32 4.23 -8.12 16.83
N GLU A 33 3.37 -9.15 16.73
CA GLU A 33 3.29 -9.93 15.50
C GLU A 33 2.18 -9.32 14.63
N GLY A 34 2.54 -8.55 13.60
CA GLY A 34 1.57 -7.85 12.73
C GLY A 34 0.55 -8.78 12.05
N TRP A 35 -0.51 -8.20 11.50
CA TRP A 35 -1.56 -8.94 10.80
C TRP A 35 -1.18 -9.18 9.34
N GLN A 36 -1.06 -10.44 8.93
CA GLN A 36 -0.83 -10.79 7.53
C GLN A 36 -2.14 -10.68 6.74
N ILE A 37 -2.18 -9.79 5.75
CA ILE A 37 -3.35 -9.66 4.86
C ILE A 37 -3.51 -10.94 4.04
N THR A 38 -4.66 -11.59 4.18
CA THR A 38 -5.07 -12.73 3.38
C THR A 38 -5.88 -12.28 2.17
N ARG A 39 -6.84 -11.39 2.38
CA ARG A 39 -7.73 -10.84 1.35
C ARG A 39 -8.10 -9.40 1.67
N ALA A 40 -8.26 -8.58 0.64
CA ALA A 40 -8.87 -7.27 0.80
C ALA A 40 -9.77 -6.93 -0.39
N ASP A 41 -10.87 -6.26 -0.11
CA ASP A 41 -11.80 -5.78 -1.12
C ASP A 41 -12.32 -4.39 -0.77
N TYR A 42 -12.54 -3.58 -1.80
CA TYR A 42 -12.98 -2.20 -1.68
C TYR A 42 -14.24 -1.99 -2.49
N GLY A 43 -15.25 -1.35 -1.90
CA GLY A 43 -16.48 -0.99 -2.62
C GLY A 43 -17.70 -0.87 -1.74
N PHE A 44 -18.88 -1.10 -2.31
CA PHE A 44 -20.18 -0.95 -1.63
C PHE A 44 -21.07 -2.16 -1.89
N LYS A 45 -21.54 -2.81 -0.82
CA LYS A 45 -22.38 -4.02 -0.88
C LYS A 45 -21.77 -5.08 -1.82
N ASN A 46 -22.43 -5.42 -2.92
CA ASN A 46 -21.95 -6.43 -3.87
C ASN A 46 -21.06 -5.86 -4.99
N GLN A 47 -20.91 -4.53 -5.08
CA GLN A 47 -20.05 -3.85 -6.04
C GLN A 47 -18.69 -3.59 -5.41
N ARG A 48 -17.80 -4.59 -5.47
CA ARG A 48 -16.50 -4.54 -4.80
C ARG A 48 -15.38 -5.00 -5.73
N ASN A 49 -14.28 -4.26 -5.73
CA ASN A 49 -13.04 -4.64 -6.38
C ASN A 49 -12.15 -5.40 -5.40
N GLU A 50 -11.54 -6.48 -5.84
CA GLU A 50 -10.44 -7.09 -5.07
C GLU A 50 -9.21 -6.19 -5.11
N VAL A 51 -8.66 -5.88 -3.94
CA VAL A 51 -7.51 -4.96 -3.79
C VAL A 51 -6.40 -5.57 -2.94
N THR A 52 -6.41 -6.89 -2.74
CA THR A 52 -5.43 -7.62 -1.92
C THR A 52 -4.00 -7.25 -2.28
N ASP A 53 -3.64 -7.34 -3.55
CA ASP A 53 -2.27 -7.09 -3.99
C ASP A 53 -1.90 -5.60 -3.93
N ILE A 54 -2.83 -4.71 -4.28
CA ILE A 54 -2.64 -3.26 -4.17
C ILE A 54 -2.33 -2.88 -2.72
N LEU A 55 -3.13 -3.39 -1.78
CA LEU A 55 -2.99 -3.06 -0.37
C LEU A 55 -1.71 -3.66 0.23
N LYS A 56 -1.38 -4.92 -0.12
CA LYS A 56 -0.10 -5.55 0.27
C LYS A 56 1.09 -4.74 -0.21
N ASP A 57 1.08 -4.30 -1.47
CA ASP A 57 2.18 -3.52 -2.02
C ASP A 57 2.28 -2.13 -1.37
N LEU A 58 1.17 -1.42 -1.17
CA LEU A 58 1.16 -0.11 -0.50
C LEU A 58 1.72 -0.19 0.92
N ILE A 59 1.31 -1.22 1.68
CA ILE A 59 1.77 -1.45 3.06
C ILE A 59 3.24 -1.88 3.06
N GLY A 60 3.62 -2.83 2.20
CA GLY A 60 5.00 -3.31 2.08
C GLY A 60 5.99 -2.21 1.72
N ARG A 61 5.53 -1.14 1.07
CA ARG A 61 6.32 0.04 0.69
C ARG A 61 6.28 1.18 1.72
N GLY A 62 5.59 0.97 2.85
CA GLY A 62 5.52 1.95 3.94
C GLY A 62 4.38 2.98 3.82
N GLY A 63 3.57 2.92 2.78
CA GLY A 63 2.52 3.91 2.50
C GLY A 63 3.07 5.34 2.36
N VAL A 64 2.26 6.33 2.76
CA VAL A 64 2.65 7.74 2.90
C VAL A 64 2.62 8.07 4.39
N ASN A 65 3.77 8.48 4.94
CA ASN A 65 3.91 8.74 6.38
C ASN A 65 3.41 7.59 7.27
N GLY A 66 3.65 6.33 6.86
CA GLY A 66 3.23 5.14 7.60
C GLY A 66 1.74 4.80 7.51
N ARG A 67 1.01 5.42 6.57
CA ARG A 67 -0.44 5.24 6.38
C ARG A 67 -0.79 4.99 4.92
N VAL A 68 -1.88 4.26 4.70
CA VAL A 68 -2.51 4.14 3.39
C VAL A 68 -3.89 4.78 3.48
N ALA A 69 -4.12 5.84 2.71
CA ALA A 69 -5.43 6.43 2.60
C ALA A 69 -6.40 5.44 1.96
N VAL A 70 -7.65 5.39 2.42
CA VAL A 70 -8.70 4.56 1.82
C VAL A 70 -9.48 5.42 0.84
N SER A 71 -9.13 5.35 -0.45
CA SER A 71 -9.81 6.13 -1.49
C SER A 71 -9.76 5.41 -2.84
N ASN A 72 -10.56 5.90 -3.79
CA ASN A 72 -10.51 5.47 -5.19
C ASN A 72 -9.10 5.50 -5.78
N GLN A 73 -8.32 6.53 -5.47
CA GLN A 73 -6.96 6.70 -6.00
C GLN A 73 -6.00 5.62 -5.49
N THR A 74 -6.11 5.20 -4.24
CA THR A 74 -5.22 4.18 -3.66
C THR A 74 -5.75 2.76 -3.81
N MET A 75 -7.04 2.58 -4.13
CA MET A 75 -7.69 1.27 -4.24
C MET A 75 -7.91 0.80 -5.69
N GLY A 76 -7.23 1.43 -6.66
CA GLY A 76 -7.26 0.98 -8.06
C GLY A 76 -8.52 1.41 -8.82
N GLY A 77 -9.23 2.44 -8.35
CA GLY A 77 -10.40 3.03 -9.00
C GLY A 77 -11.69 2.96 -8.19
N ASP A 78 -12.78 3.49 -8.77
CA ASP A 78 -14.10 3.51 -8.15
C ASP A 78 -14.96 2.29 -8.58
N PRO A 79 -15.22 1.32 -7.69
CA PRO A 79 -16.12 0.18 -7.97
C PRO A 79 -17.61 0.53 -7.93
N ALA A 80 -18.01 1.63 -7.28
CA ALA A 80 -19.40 1.96 -7.00
C ALA A 80 -19.58 3.49 -6.96
N ILE A 81 -19.70 4.08 -8.16
CA ILE A 81 -19.76 5.54 -8.35
C ILE A 81 -20.92 6.15 -7.56
N GLY A 82 -20.62 7.22 -6.82
CA GLY A 82 -21.59 7.97 -6.02
C GLY A 82 -22.09 7.23 -4.78
N LYS A 83 -21.40 6.16 -4.34
CA LYS A 83 -21.67 5.45 -3.09
C LYS A 83 -20.51 5.59 -2.12
N ASP A 84 -20.84 5.59 -0.83
CA ASP A 84 -19.86 5.52 0.25
C ASP A 84 -19.26 4.11 0.27
N LYS A 85 -17.97 4.01 -0.04
CA LYS A 85 -17.30 2.72 -0.12
C LYS A 85 -16.60 2.41 1.20
N SER A 86 -16.29 1.14 1.38
CA SER A 86 -15.52 0.64 2.50
C SER A 86 -14.45 -0.32 2.02
N LEU A 87 -13.30 -0.31 2.67
CA LEU A 87 -12.26 -1.32 2.56
C LEU A 87 -12.48 -2.37 3.64
N HIS A 88 -12.60 -3.63 3.23
CA HIS A 88 -12.68 -4.78 4.11
C HIS A 88 -11.40 -5.60 3.95
N ILE A 89 -10.78 -5.97 5.06
CA ILE A 89 -9.52 -6.72 5.10
C ILE A 89 -9.73 -7.94 5.96
N LEU A 90 -9.47 -9.12 5.39
CA LEU A 90 -9.28 -10.36 6.14
C LEU A 90 -7.79 -10.56 6.35
N ALA A 91 -7.38 -10.70 7.61
CA ALA A 91 -5.99 -10.92 7.95
C ALA A 91 -5.84 -12.02 9.00
N ARG A 92 -4.66 -12.62 9.04
CA ARG A 92 -4.31 -13.68 9.99
C ARG A 92 -3.00 -13.36 10.72
N ASN A 93 -2.85 -13.81 11.96
CA ASN A 93 -1.59 -13.73 12.69
C ASN A 93 -0.82 -15.07 12.66
N ARG A 94 0.35 -15.14 13.31
CA ARG A 94 1.17 -16.37 13.34
C ARG A 94 0.52 -17.53 14.09
N ARG A 95 -0.48 -17.26 14.94
CA ARG A 95 -1.30 -18.27 15.64
C ARG A 95 -2.45 -18.80 14.79
N ASN A 96 -2.55 -18.38 13.52
CA ASN A 96 -3.66 -18.65 12.61
C ASN A 96 -5.00 -18.09 13.10
N GLU A 97 -4.99 -17.11 14.01
CA GLU A 97 -6.20 -16.39 14.36
C GLU A 97 -6.53 -15.43 13.21
N GLU A 98 -7.77 -15.48 12.75
CA GLU A 98 -8.28 -14.60 11.70
C GLU A 98 -9.01 -13.40 12.30
N ARG A 99 -8.86 -12.25 11.66
CA ARG A 99 -9.54 -11.02 12.04
C ARG A 99 -9.92 -10.19 10.82
N GLU A 100 -11.10 -9.60 10.91
CA GLU A 100 -11.59 -8.62 9.94
C GLU A 100 -11.28 -7.20 10.39
N PHE A 101 -10.92 -6.36 9.42
CA PHE A 101 -10.76 -4.93 9.61
C PHE A 101 -11.57 -4.18 8.55
N ASN A 102 -12.34 -3.19 8.99
CA ASN A 102 -13.20 -2.40 8.12
C ASN A 102 -12.83 -0.93 8.25
N TYR A 103 -12.62 -0.28 7.10
CA TYR A 103 -12.27 1.14 7.02
C TYR A 103 -13.20 1.81 6.02
N ASN A 104 -13.80 2.94 6.41
CA ASN A 104 -14.61 3.73 5.48
C ASN A 104 -13.70 4.49 4.50
N GLU A 105 -14.23 4.79 3.32
CA GLU A 105 -13.62 5.75 2.39
C GLU A 105 -13.34 7.08 3.08
N GLY A 106 -12.17 7.66 2.81
CA GLY A 106 -11.62 8.82 3.52
C GLY A 106 -10.85 8.48 4.80
N GLY A 107 -10.92 7.24 5.29
CA GLY A 107 -10.14 6.75 6.42
C GLY A 107 -8.69 6.40 6.07
N PHE A 108 -7.97 5.86 7.06
CA PHE A 108 -6.58 5.45 6.91
C PHE A 108 -6.33 4.05 7.49
N VAL A 109 -5.56 3.25 6.75
CA VAL A 109 -4.97 2.01 7.24
C VAL A 109 -3.57 2.32 7.77
N GLU A 110 -3.32 2.00 9.03
CA GLU A 110 -2.01 2.17 9.66
C GLU A 110 -1.09 1.02 9.23
N VAL A 111 0.01 1.32 8.53
CA VAL A 111 0.94 0.32 7.97
C VAL A 111 1.49 -0.60 9.05
N ARG A 112 1.80 -0.04 10.23
CA ARG A 112 2.35 -0.80 11.38
C ARG A 112 1.46 -1.95 11.85
N VAL A 113 0.15 -1.89 11.59
CA VAL A 113 -0.80 -2.95 11.97
C VAL A 113 -0.60 -4.21 11.13
N PHE A 114 -0.21 -4.05 9.86
CA PHE A 114 -0.11 -5.11 8.86
C PHE A 114 1.33 -5.40 8.43
N ASN A 115 2.29 -4.61 8.89
CA ASN A 115 3.69 -4.86 8.64
C ASN A 115 4.17 -6.00 9.55
N VAL A 116 4.10 -7.23 9.03
CA VAL A 116 4.77 -8.37 9.64
C VAL A 116 6.26 -8.14 9.44
N ARG A 117 6.96 -7.71 10.50
CA ARG A 117 8.42 -7.70 10.51
C ARG A 117 8.87 -9.10 10.11
N ARG A 118 9.53 -9.20 8.95
CA ARG A 118 10.40 -10.35 8.69
C ARG A 118 11.55 -10.15 9.65
N ASP A 119 11.63 -11.02 10.65
CA ASP A 119 12.79 -11.09 11.53
C ASP A 119 13.98 -11.57 10.68
N ASP A 120 14.53 -10.70 9.83
CA ASP A 120 15.82 -10.90 9.20
C ASP A 120 16.88 -10.57 10.26
N ARG A 121 16.95 -11.42 11.29
CA ARG A 121 18.19 -11.61 12.03
C ARG A 121 19.17 -12.22 11.03
N ASP A 122 20.03 -11.40 10.45
CA ASP A 122 21.42 -11.72 10.07
C ASP A 122 22.00 -10.65 9.12
N GLU A 123 22.08 -9.40 9.56
CA GLU A 123 23.12 -8.49 9.05
C GLU A 123 23.81 -7.81 10.23
N ARG A 124 24.83 -8.49 10.75
CA ARG A 124 25.94 -7.85 11.45
C ARG A 124 26.42 -6.69 10.56
N PRO A 125 26.56 -5.45 11.06
CA PRO A 125 27.30 -4.46 10.32
C PRO A 125 28.74 -4.98 10.19
N ALA A 126 29.12 -5.33 8.97
CA ALA A 126 30.52 -5.52 8.62
C ALA A 126 31.21 -4.19 8.85
N ASN A 127 31.95 -4.13 9.96
CA ASN A 127 33.06 -3.24 10.18
C ASN A 127 33.93 -3.19 8.91
N TYR A 128 33.74 -2.18 8.07
CA TYR A 128 34.71 -1.79 7.06
C TYR A 128 35.51 -0.63 7.63
N GLY A 129 36.72 -0.95 8.05
CA GLY A 129 37.73 0.03 8.39
C GLY A 129 38.13 0.86 7.17
N GLY A 130 38.50 2.11 7.47
CA GLY A 130 39.59 2.86 6.86
C GLY A 130 39.67 2.93 5.34
N ARG A 131 39.41 4.13 4.82
CA ARG A 131 40.39 4.83 3.99
C ARG A 131 40.09 6.32 3.93
N ASP A 132 41.03 7.07 4.48
CA ASP A 132 41.22 8.50 4.24
C ASP A 132 41.34 8.74 2.73
N HIS A 133 40.57 9.70 2.23
CA HIS A 133 40.85 10.40 0.99
C HIS A 133 40.58 11.88 1.23
N ASP A 134 41.67 12.59 1.52
CA ASP A 134 41.79 14.03 1.29
C ASP A 134 41.67 14.26 -0.21
N ASP A 135 40.63 14.96 -0.65
CA ASP A 135 40.71 15.79 -1.85
C ASP A 135 39.90 17.07 -1.60
N ARG A 136 40.65 18.16 -1.54
CA ARG A 136 40.18 19.53 -1.58
C ARG A 136 39.41 19.74 -2.89
N ASP A 137 38.26 20.38 -2.81
CA ASP A 137 37.88 21.40 -3.80
C ASP A 137 36.90 22.39 -3.15
N ASP A 138 37.47 23.53 -2.79
CA ASP A 138 36.77 24.78 -2.55
C ASP A 138 36.18 25.25 -3.88
N HIS A 139 34.86 25.06 -4.05
CA HIS A 139 34.05 25.86 -4.95
C HIS A 139 32.89 26.43 -4.16
N THR A 140 33.15 27.58 -3.55
CA THR A 140 32.13 28.54 -3.11
C THR A 140 31.27 28.96 -4.31
N ALA A 141 30.19 28.22 -4.56
CA ALA A 141 29.15 28.58 -5.53
C ALA A 141 27.85 28.91 -4.79
N ASN A 142 27.72 30.20 -4.50
CA ASN A 142 26.50 30.91 -4.23
C ASN A 142 25.37 30.50 -5.20
N TYR A 143 24.37 29.78 -4.69
CA TYR A 143 23.04 29.69 -5.29
C TYR A 143 21.98 29.96 -4.24
N GLY A 144 21.87 31.22 -3.82
CA GLY A 144 20.58 31.73 -3.37
C GLY A 144 19.62 31.81 -4.56
N GLY A 145 18.46 31.15 -4.47
CA GLY A 145 17.27 31.59 -5.21
C GLY A 145 16.74 30.70 -6.34
N ARG A 146 16.74 29.36 -6.22
CA ARG A 146 15.95 28.48 -7.10
C ARG A 146 15.19 27.32 -6.43
N ASP A 147 15.28 27.18 -5.11
CA ASP A 147 14.71 26.01 -4.42
C ASP A 147 13.23 26.14 -4.07
N HIS A 148 12.62 27.33 -4.24
CA HIS A 148 11.23 27.57 -3.84
C HIS A 148 10.19 27.13 -4.87
N ASP A 149 10.53 27.07 -6.16
CA ASP A 149 9.59 26.66 -7.22
C ASP A 149 9.54 25.13 -7.39
N GLU A 150 10.65 24.43 -7.10
CA GLU A 150 10.76 22.98 -7.21
C GLU A 150 9.98 22.22 -6.10
N TRP A 151 9.69 22.88 -4.97
CA TRP A 151 8.89 22.31 -3.88
C TRP A 151 7.39 22.28 -4.14
N ASN A 152 6.90 23.12 -5.06
CA ASN A 152 5.47 23.26 -5.34
C ASN A 152 5.01 22.43 -6.55
N GLY A 153 5.92 22.08 -7.45
CA GLY A 153 5.64 21.24 -8.62
C GLY A 153 5.49 19.75 -8.28
N LEU A 154 5.02 18.98 -9.26
CA LEU A 154 4.98 17.52 -9.18
C LEU A 154 6.38 16.94 -9.10
N ARG A 155 6.62 16.13 -8.08
CA ARG A 155 7.83 15.32 -7.93
C ARG A 155 7.47 13.88 -7.60
N ILE A 156 7.99 12.94 -8.37
CA ILE A 156 7.86 11.51 -8.06
C ILE A 156 8.84 11.19 -6.93
N ILE A 157 8.33 10.68 -5.82
CA ILE A 157 9.16 10.21 -4.70
C ILE A 157 9.57 8.76 -4.99
N ARG A 158 8.60 7.92 -5.33
CA ARG A 158 8.80 6.49 -5.65
C ARG A 158 7.74 6.01 -6.64
N GLY A 159 8.15 5.20 -7.60
CA GLY A 159 7.26 4.53 -8.54
C GLY A 159 7.58 3.04 -8.65
N TYR A 160 6.58 2.18 -8.55
CA TYR A 160 6.75 0.74 -8.66
C TYR A 160 5.67 0.12 -9.53
N TYR A 161 6.09 -0.74 -10.46
CA TYR A 161 5.19 -1.44 -11.36
C TYR A 161 5.35 -2.94 -11.21
N GLY A 162 4.24 -3.65 -10.96
CA GLY A 162 4.25 -5.11 -10.91
C GLY A 162 3.17 -5.67 -9.98
N VAL A 163 3.44 -6.82 -9.38
CA VAL A 163 2.50 -7.53 -8.51
C VAL A 163 3.25 -8.47 -7.55
N GLN A 164 2.76 -8.61 -6.32
CA GLN A 164 3.24 -9.60 -5.33
C GLN A 164 4.78 -9.61 -5.14
N GLY A 165 5.39 -8.42 -5.09
CA GLY A 165 6.84 -8.26 -4.93
C GLY A 165 7.69 -8.48 -6.19
N ARG A 166 7.11 -8.97 -7.30
CA ARG A 166 7.75 -8.96 -8.62
C ARG A 166 7.51 -7.61 -9.28
N THR A 167 8.37 -6.64 -8.97
CA THR A 167 8.18 -5.25 -9.41
C THR A 167 9.42 -4.62 -10.00
N PHE A 168 9.24 -3.74 -10.97
CA PHE A 168 10.25 -2.79 -11.42
C PHE A 168 10.13 -1.47 -10.66
N ASN A 169 11.28 -0.90 -10.29
CA ASN A 169 11.35 0.49 -9.88
C ASN A 169 11.29 1.36 -11.14
N VAL A 170 10.24 2.15 -11.26
CA VAL A 170 9.96 3.00 -12.43
C VAL A 170 10.06 4.48 -12.09
N THR A 171 10.63 4.84 -10.94
CA THR A 171 10.71 6.23 -10.45
C THR A 171 11.28 7.17 -11.51
N ASP A 172 12.43 6.83 -12.10
CA ASP A 172 13.08 7.67 -13.11
C ASP A 172 12.29 7.72 -14.43
N VAL A 173 11.66 6.60 -14.81
CA VAL A 173 10.80 6.54 -16.00
C VAL A 173 9.61 7.48 -15.85
N LEU A 174 8.98 7.52 -14.67
CA LEU A 174 7.87 8.42 -14.39
C LEU A 174 8.34 9.88 -14.33
N GLN A 175 9.46 10.14 -13.63
CA GLN A 175 10.01 11.49 -13.49
C GLN A 175 10.33 12.10 -14.86
N ASN A 176 10.94 11.32 -15.76
CA ASN A 176 11.29 11.76 -17.12
C ASN A 176 10.08 11.94 -18.05
N ARG A 177 8.89 11.48 -17.65
CA ARG A 177 7.63 11.64 -18.40
C ARG A 177 6.81 12.85 -17.98
N ILE A 178 7.18 13.55 -16.90
CA ILE A 178 6.48 14.77 -16.48
C ILE A 178 6.64 15.82 -17.57
N ARG A 179 5.52 16.44 -17.97
CA ARG A 179 5.46 17.52 -18.96
C ARG A 179 4.58 18.63 -18.40
N ASP A 180 5.11 19.85 -18.34
CA ASP A 180 4.40 21.03 -17.84
C ASP A 180 3.78 20.81 -16.45
N GLY A 181 4.51 20.12 -15.58
CA GLY A 181 4.07 19.76 -14.23
C GLY A 181 3.21 18.50 -14.18
N VAL A 182 2.58 18.07 -15.27
CA VAL A 182 1.63 16.95 -15.27
C VAL A 182 2.28 15.64 -15.70
N LEU A 183 1.84 14.51 -15.12
CA LEU A 183 2.12 13.16 -15.61
C LEU A 183 0.83 12.47 -16.04
N SER A 184 0.69 12.22 -17.33
CA SER A 184 -0.47 11.54 -17.90
C SER A 184 -0.08 10.53 -18.98
N PHE A 185 -0.40 9.25 -18.78
CA PHE A 185 -0.17 8.18 -19.77
C PHE A 185 -0.95 6.90 -19.41
N VAL A 186 -1.13 6.01 -20.39
CA VAL A 186 -1.70 4.68 -20.18
C VAL A 186 -0.64 3.73 -19.61
N VAL A 187 -0.95 3.10 -18.49
CA VAL A 187 -0.05 2.17 -17.79
C VAL A 187 0.08 0.87 -18.58
N THR A 188 1.23 0.66 -19.23
CA THR A 188 1.53 -0.55 -20.01
C THR A 188 2.96 -1.03 -19.75
N ASN A 189 3.22 -2.31 -20.05
CA ASN A 189 4.57 -2.89 -20.06
C ASN A 189 5.57 -2.03 -20.85
N SER A 190 5.22 -1.64 -22.08
CA SER A 190 6.11 -0.85 -22.95
C SER A 190 6.34 0.56 -22.43
N ALA A 191 5.33 1.19 -21.82
CA ALA A 191 5.48 2.51 -21.22
C ALA A 191 6.40 2.50 -19.98
N LEU A 192 6.51 1.36 -19.30
CA LEU A 192 7.22 1.22 -18.03
C LEU A 192 8.52 0.42 -18.11
N GLY A 193 8.99 0.15 -19.33
CA GLY A 193 10.30 -0.45 -19.56
C GLY A 193 10.33 -1.99 -19.55
N GLY A 194 9.17 -2.65 -19.54
CA GLY A 194 9.06 -4.10 -19.68
C GLY A 194 7.95 -4.73 -18.83
N ASP A 195 7.92 -6.06 -18.79
CA ASP A 195 6.99 -6.84 -17.98
C ASP A 195 7.72 -7.49 -16.78
N PRO A 196 7.48 -7.03 -15.54
CA PRO A 196 8.06 -7.64 -14.34
C PRO A 196 7.40 -8.98 -13.96
N ALA A 197 6.20 -9.28 -14.47
CA ALA A 197 5.42 -10.45 -14.10
C ALA A 197 4.54 -10.91 -15.29
N ILE A 198 5.16 -11.66 -16.20
CA ILE A 198 4.51 -12.15 -17.43
C ILE A 198 3.23 -12.93 -17.10
N GLY A 199 2.14 -12.56 -17.76
CA GLY A 199 0.82 -13.22 -17.64
C GLY A 199 0.02 -12.86 -16.40
N ALA A 200 0.55 -11.99 -15.53
CA ALA A 200 -0.16 -11.49 -14.35
C ALA A 200 -0.63 -10.04 -14.57
N GLY A 201 -1.79 -9.70 -14.01
CA GLY A 201 -2.29 -8.33 -13.97
C GLY A 201 -1.45 -7.50 -13.01
N LYS A 202 -0.87 -6.40 -13.50
CA LYS A 202 0.05 -5.56 -12.73
C LYS A 202 -0.60 -4.28 -12.28
N THR A 203 -0.05 -3.68 -11.24
CA THR A 203 -0.45 -2.36 -10.75
C THR A 203 0.77 -1.45 -10.70
N LEU A 204 0.58 -0.22 -11.15
CA LEU A 204 1.51 0.89 -10.93
C LEU A 204 1.13 1.60 -9.63
N ILE A 205 2.06 1.65 -8.68
CA ILE A 205 1.94 2.46 -7.47
C ILE A 205 2.90 3.64 -7.59
N VAL A 206 2.39 4.84 -7.38
CA VAL A 206 3.17 6.07 -7.43
C VAL A 206 2.96 6.83 -6.13
N VAL A 207 4.07 7.09 -5.43
CA VAL A 207 4.14 8.04 -4.33
C VAL A 207 4.78 9.31 -4.85
N TYR A 208 4.10 10.43 -4.71
CA TYR A 208 4.52 11.71 -5.27
C TYR A 208 4.25 12.84 -4.28
N ARG A 209 4.95 13.95 -4.48
CA ARG A 209 4.70 15.22 -3.80
C ARG A 209 4.20 16.22 -4.82
N HIS A 210 3.15 16.94 -4.46
CA HIS A 210 2.63 18.06 -5.24
C HIS A 210 2.16 19.14 -4.26
N GLN A 211 2.58 20.39 -4.47
CA GLN A 211 2.30 21.52 -3.57
C GLN A 211 2.63 21.22 -2.09
N GLY A 212 3.82 20.64 -1.85
CA GLY A 212 4.26 20.28 -0.50
C GLY A 212 3.53 19.10 0.15
N LYS A 213 2.51 18.52 -0.49
CA LYS A 213 1.75 17.38 0.06
C LYS A 213 2.14 16.07 -0.61
N GLU A 214 2.52 15.08 0.20
CA GLU A 214 2.73 13.72 -0.27
C GLU A 214 1.41 12.96 -0.44
N SER A 215 1.30 12.23 -1.54
CA SER A 215 0.14 11.42 -1.89
C SER A 215 0.57 10.13 -2.56
N ALA A 216 -0.33 9.14 -2.58
CA ALA A 216 -0.13 7.89 -3.29
C ALA A 216 -1.31 7.63 -4.23
N THR A 217 -1.03 6.98 -5.36
CA THR A 217 -2.03 6.48 -6.29
C THR A 217 -1.64 5.09 -6.77
N ALA A 218 -2.65 4.27 -7.05
CA ALA A 218 -2.52 2.92 -7.56
C ALA A 218 -3.38 2.79 -8.83
N VAL A 219 -2.75 2.40 -9.94
CA VAL A 219 -3.40 2.30 -11.25
C VAL A 219 -3.12 0.93 -11.83
N ARG A 220 -4.19 0.19 -12.14
CA ARG A 220 -4.08 -1.12 -12.79
C ARG A 220 -3.54 -0.97 -14.22
N GLU A 221 -2.79 -1.97 -14.67
CA GLU A 221 -2.33 -2.06 -16.06
C GLU A 221 -3.51 -1.92 -17.05
N GLY A 222 -3.28 -1.19 -18.14
CA GLY A 222 -4.28 -0.85 -19.14
C GLY A 222 -5.05 0.44 -18.85
N ASN A 223 -5.02 0.95 -17.61
CA ASN A 223 -5.70 2.19 -17.24
C ASN A 223 -4.79 3.42 -17.36
N THR A 224 -5.40 4.60 -17.43
CA THR A 224 -4.68 5.88 -17.48
C THR A 224 -4.28 6.35 -16.09
N LEU A 225 -3.00 6.66 -15.91
CA LEU A 225 -2.52 7.48 -14.79
C LEU A 225 -2.64 8.95 -15.19
N THR A 226 -3.19 9.78 -14.31
CA THR A 226 -3.13 11.24 -14.43
C THR A 226 -2.90 11.83 -13.06
N ILE A 227 -1.77 12.52 -12.87
CA ILE A 227 -1.45 13.29 -11.65
C ILE A 227 -0.89 14.67 -12.03
N PRO A 228 -1.25 15.72 -11.28
CA PRO A 228 -0.78 17.09 -11.49
C PRO A 228 0.62 17.31 -10.95
#